data_AF-A0A4U5WPX6-F1
#
_entry.id   AF-A0A4U5WPX6-F1
#
_cell.length_a   1.000
_cell.length_b   1.000
_cell.length_c   1.000
_cell.angle_alpha   90.00
_cell.angle_beta   90.00
_cell.angle_gamma   90.00
#
_symmetry.space_group_name_H-M   'P 1'
#
loop_
_entity.id
_entity.type
_entity.pdbx_description
1 polymer ?
#
loop_
_entity_poly.entity_id
_entity_poly.type
_entity_poly.pdbx_seq_one_letter_code
_entity_poly.pdbx_strand_id
1 'polypeptide(L)'
;MTDGLDAPRHEGSHPMSSSTHARRRPGRRAAVAAGLLLAIGLGVSGQVTAQAASAPATTPVRASAAGRSVTGYNGDVVTRIADFYGAYVDAKDDGAGPGSALAKALRAHYLTPAFAKRLAAWERTNGVDGVLRGHNTPVEWTVTEGTTGLDAVVTLTYGGGESPTTTTRLVVEQAAAGGITGIRVTGAARAQAPAAARSVSGRTGDSVTRVADFYGAYVDAEDAPAGPDSALAKALRAHYLTPACAERLAAWERTNGVDGVLRARNVPVDWTVTEGARTGEVAVTHAFGGGESPTVTTRLVVVLEPTSGDVTDIRRAVGAR
;
A
#
# COMPACT_ATOMS: atom_id res chain seq x y z
N MET A 1 49.09 20.12 -59.37
CA MET A 1 49.32 21.55 -59.09
C MET A 1 48.02 22.10 -58.53
N THR A 2 48.04 22.36 -57.22
CA THR A 2 47.36 23.45 -56.45
C THR A 2 46.00 24.03 -56.87
N ASP A 3 45.16 24.15 -55.83
CA ASP A 3 44.13 25.19 -55.53
C ASP A 3 42.87 25.32 -56.40
N GLY A 4 41.67 25.60 -55.88
CA GLY A 4 41.18 25.88 -54.52
C GLY A 4 39.76 26.48 -54.57
N LEU A 5 39.04 26.43 -53.42
CA LEU A 5 37.82 27.20 -53.01
C LEU A 5 36.50 26.82 -53.76
N ASP A 6 35.31 26.71 -53.17
CA ASP A 6 34.71 27.40 -52.00
C ASP A 6 33.40 26.69 -51.52
N ALA A 7 33.15 26.76 -50.20
CA ALA A 7 31.93 26.62 -49.35
C ALA A 7 30.71 25.70 -49.69
N PRO A 8 29.99 25.14 -48.68
CA PRO A 8 29.09 25.97 -47.87
C PRO A 8 29.07 25.71 -46.34
N ARG A 9 29.02 26.84 -45.62
CA ARG A 9 28.13 27.22 -44.50
C ARG A 9 27.92 26.24 -43.34
N HIS A 10 28.62 26.57 -42.25
CA HIS A 10 28.27 26.29 -40.86
C HIS A 10 27.01 27.06 -40.44
N GLU A 11 26.03 26.36 -39.89
CA GLU A 11 24.96 26.90 -39.03
C GLU A 11 24.75 25.87 -37.92
N GLY A 12 25.26 26.14 -36.71
CA GLY A 12 24.38 26.56 -35.62
C GLY A 12 24.25 25.46 -34.57
N SER A 13 25.32 25.18 -33.83
CA SER A 13 25.28 24.31 -32.65
C SER A 13 24.55 25.01 -31.50
N HIS A 14 23.30 24.60 -31.22
CA HIS A 14 22.61 24.95 -29.99
C HIS A 14 22.85 23.87 -28.91
N PRO A 15 23.29 24.25 -27.69
CA PRO A 15 23.52 23.32 -26.61
C PRO A 15 22.21 22.76 -26.04
N MET A 16 22.15 21.44 -25.81
CA MET A 16 21.09 20.78 -25.05
C MET A 16 21.17 21.23 -23.58
N SER A 17 20.26 22.10 -23.18
CA SER A 17 19.98 22.41 -21.78
C SER A 17 19.44 21.16 -21.07
N SER A 18 20.23 20.61 -20.16
CA SER A 18 19.80 19.60 -19.20
C SER A 18 18.84 20.25 -18.18
N SER A 19 17.55 19.92 -18.26
CA SER A 19 16.56 20.38 -17.28
C SER A 19 16.62 19.52 -16.02
N THR A 20 17.42 19.98 -15.06
CA THR A 20 17.44 19.55 -13.67
C THR A 20 16.14 19.99 -12.98
N HIS A 21 15.21 19.09 -12.71
CA HIS A 21 14.05 19.38 -11.85
C HIS A 21 14.44 19.24 -10.37
N ALA A 22 14.72 20.39 -9.75
CA ALA A 22 15.03 20.52 -8.34
C ALA A 22 13.80 20.22 -7.46
N ARG A 23 14.03 19.39 -6.42
CA ARG A 23 13.12 19.10 -5.31
C ARG A 23 12.64 20.39 -4.64
N ARG A 24 11.32 20.60 -4.57
CA ARG A 24 10.71 21.60 -3.67
C ARG A 24 10.29 20.94 -2.36
N ARG A 25 10.84 21.46 -1.25
CA ARG A 25 10.46 21.19 0.14
C ARG A 25 9.14 21.89 0.48
N PRO A 26 8.28 21.33 1.36
CA PRO A 26 7.26 22.11 2.04
C PRO A 26 7.81 22.73 3.34
N GLY A 27 7.65 24.05 3.46
CA GLY A 27 8.06 24.86 4.59
C GLY A 27 7.03 24.90 5.72
N ARG A 28 7.55 24.84 6.94
CA ARG A 28 7.17 25.48 8.22
C ARG A 28 5.69 25.83 8.47
N ARG A 29 5.20 25.17 9.52
CA ARG A 29 4.00 25.44 10.34
C ARG A 29 3.98 26.88 10.87
N ALA A 30 2.84 27.55 10.76
CA ALA A 30 2.51 28.75 11.53
C ALA A 30 1.39 28.40 12.53
N ALA A 31 1.62 28.73 13.80
CA ALA A 31 0.70 28.58 14.90
C ALA A 31 -0.39 29.66 14.86
N VAL A 32 -1.63 29.30 15.21
CA VAL A 32 -2.68 30.26 15.52
C VAL A 32 -2.96 30.19 17.02
N ALA A 33 -2.76 31.33 17.68
CA ALA A 33 -3.04 31.53 19.10
C ALA A 33 -4.43 32.13 19.29
N ALA A 34 -5.07 31.67 20.37
CA ALA A 34 -6.06 32.29 21.26
C ALA A 34 -7.00 33.40 20.75
N GLY A 35 -8.30 33.18 20.96
CA GLY A 35 -9.34 34.21 21.00
C GLY A 35 -10.48 33.79 21.94
N LEU A 36 -10.38 34.21 23.20
CA LEU A 36 -11.37 34.09 24.28
C LEU A 36 -12.52 35.07 24.03
N LEU A 37 -13.77 34.63 24.14
CA LEU A 37 -14.92 35.52 24.39
C LEU A 37 -15.80 34.94 25.50
N LEU A 38 -15.94 35.74 26.56
CA LEU A 38 -16.86 35.57 27.67
C LEU A 38 -18.30 35.84 27.20
N ALA A 39 -19.24 35.00 27.63
CA ALA A 39 -20.65 35.40 27.73
C ALA A 39 -21.19 35.03 29.12
N ILE A 40 -21.66 36.06 29.82
CA ILE A 40 -22.22 36.06 31.15
C ILE A 40 -23.71 35.69 31.05
N GLY A 41 -24.18 34.79 31.91
CA GLY A 41 -25.60 34.49 32.09
C GLY A 41 -25.89 34.05 33.51
N LEU A 42 -26.38 35.00 34.33
CA LEU A 42 -26.86 34.79 35.70
C LEU A 42 -28.27 34.16 35.66
N GLY A 43 -28.45 33.04 36.35
CA GLY A 43 -29.75 32.38 36.56
C GLY A 43 -29.77 31.67 37.92
N VAL A 44 -30.78 32.00 38.71
CA VAL A 44 -30.91 31.78 40.16
C VAL A 44 -31.60 30.44 40.51
N SER A 45 -31.27 29.92 41.70
CA SER A 45 -31.99 28.95 42.56
C SER A 45 -31.68 27.46 42.45
N GLY A 46 -31.23 26.91 43.58
CA GLY A 46 -31.76 25.64 44.09
C GLY A 46 -30.75 24.51 44.29
N GLN A 47 -30.55 24.18 45.58
CA GLN A 47 -30.42 22.83 46.13
C GLN A 47 -29.04 22.21 46.41
N VAL A 48 -28.93 21.80 47.68
CA VAL A 48 -28.22 20.64 48.24
C VAL A 48 -26.70 20.76 48.42
N THR A 49 -26.31 20.98 49.68
CA THR A 49 -24.98 20.64 50.19
C THR A 49 -24.84 19.11 50.23
N ALA A 50 -24.43 18.51 49.12
CA ALA A 50 -23.83 17.18 49.11
C ALA A 50 -22.32 17.35 49.19
N GLN A 51 -21.76 16.96 50.34
CA GLN A 51 -20.33 16.87 50.57
C GLN A 51 -19.76 15.71 49.73
N ALA A 52 -19.42 16.00 48.47
CA ALA A 52 -18.72 15.06 47.61
C ALA A 52 -17.23 15.14 47.91
N ALA A 53 -16.69 14.05 48.46
CA ALA A 53 -15.26 13.83 48.60
C ALA A 53 -14.55 14.09 47.27
N SER A 54 -13.44 14.83 47.34
CA SER A 54 -12.56 15.13 46.22
C SER A 54 -11.93 13.84 45.69
N ALA A 55 -12.58 13.20 44.71
CA ALA A 55 -11.93 12.23 43.84
C ALA A 55 -10.96 13.00 42.94
N PRO A 56 -9.70 12.54 42.76
CA PRO A 56 -8.78 13.20 41.85
C PRO A 56 -9.39 13.21 40.45
N ALA A 57 -9.42 14.39 39.83
CA ALA A 57 -9.78 14.53 38.44
C ALA A 57 -8.82 13.70 37.59
N THR A 58 -9.20 12.46 37.27
CA THR A 58 -8.67 11.76 36.11
C THR A 58 -9.01 12.63 34.92
N THR A 59 -8.03 13.43 34.51
CA THR A 59 -8.00 13.99 33.17
C THR A 59 -8.31 12.83 32.22
N PRO A 60 -9.32 12.94 31.35
CA PRO A 60 -9.48 11.95 30.32
C PRO A 60 -8.19 12.00 29.51
N VAL A 61 -7.36 10.97 29.66
CA VAL A 61 -6.27 10.71 28.74
C VAL A 61 -6.95 10.69 27.40
N ARG A 62 -6.70 11.73 26.60
CA ARG A 62 -7.09 11.79 25.20
C ARG A 62 -6.69 10.45 24.63
N ALA A 63 -7.67 9.61 24.28
CA ALA A 63 -7.39 8.35 23.62
C ALA A 63 -6.44 8.71 22.47
N SER A 64 -5.19 8.24 22.57
CA SER A 64 -4.26 8.39 21.45
C SER A 64 -5.01 7.81 20.27
N ALA A 65 -5.20 8.61 19.22
CA ALA A 65 -5.80 8.13 17.99
C ALA A 65 -5.12 6.78 17.70
N ALA A 66 -5.90 5.70 17.66
CA ALA A 66 -5.35 4.38 17.44
C ALA A 66 -4.48 4.48 16.18
N GLY A 67 -3.19 4.18 16.30
CA GLY A 67 -2.26 4.31 15.18
C GLY A 67 -2.77 3.52 13.98
N ARG A 68 -2.44 3.96 12.77
CA ARG A 68 -2.91 3.28 11.56
C ARG A 68 -2.48 1.81 11.58
N SER A 69 -3.40 0.92 11.21
CA SER A 69 -3.18 -0.53 11.13
C SER A 69 -3.83 -1.09 9.88
N VAL A 70 -3.15 -2.04 9.24
CA VAL A 70 -3.67 -2.86 8.13
C VAL A 70 -3.44 -4.32 8.48
N THR A 71 -4.47 -5.16 8.33
CA THR A 71 -4.41 -6.59 8.68
C THR A 71 -4.86 -7.43 7.49
N GLY A 72 -4.10 -8.47 7.18
CA GLY A 72 -4.39 -9.45 6.15
C GLY A 72 -4.45 -10.88 6.69
N TYR A 73 -5.23 -11.71 6.02
CA TYR A 73 -5.36 -13.15 6.25
C TYR A 73 -5.02 -13.89 4.95
N ASN A 74 -4.08 -14.83 4.98
CA ASN A 74 -3.73 -15.61 3.80
C ASN A 74 -4.88 -16.55 3.40
N GLY A 75 -5.28 -16.52 2.12
CA GLY A 75 -6.38 -17.31 1.59
C GLY A 75 -7.75 -16.61 1.64
N ASP A 76 -7.84 -15.44 2.28
CA ASP A 76 -9.05 -14.59 2.25
C ASP A 76 -9.14 -13.79 0.94
N VAL A 77 -10.32 -13.80 0.32
CA VAL A 77 -10.55 -13.13 -0.99
C VAL A 77 -10.37 -11.62 -0.89
N VAL A 78 -10.83 -11.00 0.20
CA VAL A 78 -10.68 -9.55 0.40
C VAL A 78 -9.21 -9.18 0.54
N THR A 79 -8.46 -9.93 1.36
CA THR A 79 -7.02 -9.73 1.56
C THR A 79 -6.26 -9.90 0.25
N ARG A 80 -6.45 -11.03 -0.46
CA ARG A 80 -5.74 -11.29 -1.72
C ARG A 80 -6.01 -10.24 -2.80
N ILE A 81 -7.25 -9.75 -2.90
CA ILE A 81 -7.59 -8.67 -3.83
C ILE A 81 -6.99 -7.34 -3.37
N ALA A 82 -6.96 -7.05 -2.06
CA ALA A 82 -6.29 -5.87 -1.51
C ALA A 82 -4.78 -5.90 -1.77
N ASP A 83 -4.13 -7.03 -1.55
CA ASP A 83 -2.69 -7.23 -1.77
C ASP A 83 -2.33 -7.01 -3.25
N PHE A 84 -3.15 -7.52 -4.17
CA PHE A 84 -3.01 -7.24 -5.60
C PHE A 84 -3.17 -5.76 -5.93
N TYR A 85 -4.27 -5.12 -5.50
CA TYR A 85 -4.54 -3.73 -5.89
C TYR A 85 -3.57 -2.75 -5.24
N GLY A 86 -3.21 -2.94 -3.97
CA GLY A 86 -2.22 -2.13 -3.27
C GLY A 86 -0.87 -2.16 -3.98
N ALA A 87 -0.31 -3.36 -4.18
CA ALA A 87 0.97 -3.51 -4.87
C ALA A 87 0.92 -3.05 -6.34
N TYR A 88 -0.22 -3.23 -7.02
CA TYR A 88 -0.38 -2.75 -8.40
C TYR A 88 -0.46 -1.22 -8.48
N VAL A 89 -1.09 -0.57 -7.49
CA VAL A 89 -1.15 0.89 -7.39
C VAL A 89 0.22 1.46 -7.11
N ASP A 90 0.97 0.92 -6.15
CA ASP A 90 2.38 1.30 -5.90
C ASP A 90 3.24 1.15 -7.16
N ALA A 91 3.13 0.00 -7.85
CA ALA A 91 3.89 -0.27 -9.07
C ALA A 91 3.59 0.72 -10.22
N LYS A 92 2.42 1.37 -10.18
CA LYS A 92 2.00 2.39 -11.15
C LYS A 92 2.36 3.80 -10.70
N ASP A 93 2.32 4.09 -9.39
CA ASP A 93 2.61 5.41 -8.83
C ASP A 93 4.11 5.74 -8.89
N ASP A 94 4.96 4.80 -8.46
CA ASP A 94 6.42 5.00 -8.34
C ASP A 94 7.13 5.18 -9.69
N GLY A 95 6.41 5.06 -10.80
CA GLY A 95 6.90 5.38 -12.13
C GLY A 95 7.78 4.28 -12.71
N ALA A 96 7.17 3.43 -13.55
CA ALA A 96 7.84 2.73 -14.64
C ALA A 96 6.83 2.36 -15.74
N GLY A 97 6.00 3.32 -16.17
CA GLY A 97 5.07 3.20 -17.30
C GLY A 97 4.10 2.01 -17.27
N PRO A 98 3.24 1.87 -18.30
CA PRO A 98 2.51 0.64 -18.54
C PRO A 98 3.49 -0.45 -19.03
N GLY A 99 4.16 -1.11 -18.08
CA GLY A 99 5.15 -2.15 -18.40
C GLY A 99 6.20 -2.44 -17.32
N SER A 100 6.11 -1.85 -16.12
CA SER A 100 7.05 -2.14 -15.04
C SER A 100 7.12 -3.65 -14.75
N ALA A 101 8.31 -4.14 -14.41
CA ALA A 101 8.52 -5.57 -14.15
C ALA A 101 7.59 -6.08 -13.03
N LEU A 102 7.33 -5.25 -12.01
CA LEU A 102 6.41 -5.57 -10.93
C LEU A 102 4.96 -5.63 -11.42
N ALA A 103 4.46 -4.62 -12.13
CA ALA A 103 3.09 -4.65 -12.65
C ALA A 103 2.83 -5.86 -13.57
N LYS A 104 3.84 -6.24 -14.37
CA LYS A 104 3.78 -7.45 -15.21
C LYS A 104 3.74 -8.74 -14.36
N ALA A 105 4.58 -8.84 -13.34
CA ALA A 105 4.63 -10.00 -12.45
C ALA A 105 3.32 -10.14 -11.67
N LEU A 106 2.79 -9.04 -11.11
CA LEU A 106 1.50 -9.02 -10.41
C LEU A 106 0.37 -9.51 -11.32
N ARG A 107 0.29 -9.02 -12.56
CA ARG A 107 -0.76 -9.47 -13.50
C ARG A 107 -0.61 -10.95 -13.87
N ALA A 108 0.62 -11.46 -13.99
CA ALA A 108 0.86 -12.86 -14.27
C ALA A 108 0.47 -13.78 -13.09
N HIS A 109 0.68 -13.31 -11.87
CA HIS A 109 0.38 -14.05 -10.65
C HIS A 109 -1.11 -14.05 -10.31
N TYR A 110 -1.73 -12.87 -10.30
CA TYR A 110 -3.09 -12.70 -9.77
C TYR A 110 -4.18 -12.88 -10.82
N LEU A 111 -3.91 -12.70 -12.10
CA LEU A 111 -4.95 -12.87 -13.13
C LEU A 111 -4.91 -14.28 -13.69
N THR A 112 -6.09 -14.87 -13.90
CA THR A 112 -6.15 -16.10 -14.70
C THR A 112 -5.66 -15.82 -16.13
N PRO A 113 -4.94 -16.76 -16.79
CA PRO A 113 -4.43 -16.54 -18.15
C PRO A 113 -5.53 -16.15 -19.16
N ALA A 114 -6.71 -16.77 -19.02
CA ALA A 114 -7.87 -16.46 -19.84
C ALA A 114 -8.39 -15.03 -19.61
N PHE A 115 -8.41 -14.55 -18.37
CA PHE A 115 -8.80 -13.17 -18.08
C PHE A 115 -7.73 -12.17 -18.51
N ALA A 116 -6.44 -12.45 -18.27
CA ALA A 116 -5.34 -11.59 -18.72
C ALA A 116 -5.41 -11.32 -20.23
N LYS A 117 -5.71 -12.35 -21.05
CA LYS A 117 -5.88 -12.21 -22.50
C LYS A 117 -7.07 -11.31 -22.87
N ARG A 118 -8.22 -11.49 -22.21
CA ARG A 118 -9.42 -10.65 -22.43
C ARG A 118 -9.17 -9.21 -21.99
N LEU A 119 -8.49 -9.02 -20.86
CA LEU A 119 -8.17 -7.72 -20.31
C LEU A 119 -7.24 -6.96 -21.26
N ALA A 120 -6.18 -7.60 -21.76
CA ALA A 120 -5.27 -7.00 -22.74
C ALA A 120 -5.97 -6.63 -24.07
N ALA A 121 -6.95 -7.43 -24.51
CA ALA A 121 -7.77 -7.08 -25.66
C ALA A 121 -8.64 -5.84 -25.39
N TRP A 122 -9.26 -5.78 -24.21
CA TRP A 122 -10.03 -4.62 -23.79
C TRP A 122 -9.16 -3.37 -23.68
N GLU A 123 -7.96 -3.46 -23.10
CA GLU A 123 -7.03 -2.32 -22.96
C GLU A 123 -6.61 -1.76 -24.31
N ARG A 124 -6.33 -2.61 -25.31
CA ARG A 124 -6.04 -2.17 -26.68
C ARG A 124 -7.18 -1.39 -27.31
N THR A 125 -8.42 -1.75 -27.00
CA THR A 125 -9.61 -1.06 -27.53
C THR A 125 -9.88 0.26 -26.79
N ASN A 126 -9.61 0.32 -25.48
CA ASN A 126 -10.06 1.43 -24.63
C ASN A 126 -8.95 2.45 -24.30
N GLY A 127 -7.66 2.10 -24.51
CA GLY A 127 -6.55 3.02 -24.29
C GLY A 127 -6.30 3.40 -22.82
N VAL A 128 -6.85 2.65 -21.88
CA VAL A 128 -6.70 2.85 -20.42
C VAL A 128 -6.21 1.57 -19.76
N ASP A 129 -5.69 1.68 -18.54
CA ASP A 129 -5.35 0.49 -17.75
C ASP A 129 -6.64 -0.28 -17.37
N GLY A 130 -6.67 -1.57 -17.68
CA GLY A 130 -7.85 -2.42 -17.49
C GLY A 130 -8.06 -2.88 -16.06
N VAL A 131 -7.02 -2.89 -15.23
CA VAL A 131 -7.14 -3.19 -13.79
C VAL A 131 -7.73 -1.97 -13.08
N LEU A 132 -7.19 -0.79 -13.36
CA LEU A 132 -7.64 0.46 -12.72
C LEU A 132 -8.93 1.02 -13.36
N ARG A 133 -9.20 0.67 -14.63
CA ARG A 133 -10.24 1.29 -15.46
C ARG A 133 -10.06 2.82 -15.60
N GLY A 134 -8.82 3.28 -15.66
CA GLY A 134 -8.47 4.70 -15.71
C GLY A 134 -7.12 4.98 -16.36
N HIS A 135 -6.88 6.24 -16.72
CA HIS A 135 -5.58 6.72 -17.25
C HIS A 135 -4.55 7.00 -16.15
N ASN A 136 -5.02 7.40 -14.97
CA ASN A 136 -4.18 7.81 -13.85
C ASN A 136 -4.13 6.72 -12.79
N THR A 137 -3.19 6.84 -11.87
CA THR A 137 -3.11 6.00 -10.67
C THR A 137 -4.06 6.56 -9.60
N PRO A 138 -4.82 5.72 -8.89
CA PRO A 138 -5.63 6.19 -7.75
C PRO A 138 -4.75 6.63 -6.59
N VAL A 139 -5.22 7.60 -5.82
CA VAL A 139 -4.56 8.08 -4.58
C VAL A 139 -5.03 7.33 -3.34
N GLU A 140 -6.22 6.73 -3.41
CA GLU A 140 -6.78 5.89 -2.36
C GLU A 140 -7.53 4.72 -2.98
N TRP A 141 -7.56 3.62 -2.25
CA TRP A 141 -8.31 2.44 -2.64
C TRP A 141 -8.91 1.76 -1.41
N THR A 142 -10.05 1.13 -1.60
CA THR A 142 -10.72 0.31 -0.59
C THR A 142 -11.23 -0.96 -1.24
N VAL A 143 -10.88 -2.11 -0.69
CA VAL A 143 -11.47 -3.41 -1.03
C VAL A 143 -12.44 -3.79 0.07
N THR A 144 -13.66 -4.12 -0.30
CA THR A 144 -14.71 -4.57 0.62
C THR A 144 -15.22 -5.92 0.16
N GLU A 145 -15.61 -6.76 1.11
CA GLU A 145 -16.26 -8.04 0.84
C GLU A 145 -17.44 -7.89 -0.14
N GLY A 146 -17.50 -8.79 -1.12
CA GLY A 146 -18.60 -8.89 -2.07
C GLY A 146 -19.77 -9.68 -1.49
N THR A 147 -20.65 -10.15 -2.38
CA THR A 147 -21.89 -10.85 -1.96
C THR A 147 -21.81 -12.36 -2.14
N THR A 148 -20.84 -12.86 -2.90
CA THR A 148 -20.76 -14.27 -3.31
C THR A 148 -19.72 -15.09 -2.55
N GLY A 149 -18.88 -14.42 -1.74
CA GLY A 149 -17.71 -15.03 -1.10
C GLY A 149 -16.54 -15.29 -2.07
N LEU A 150 -16.75 -15.13 -3.38
CA LEU A 150 -15.73 -15.22 -4.43
C LEU A 150 -15.57 -13.90 -5.20
N ASP A 151 -16.13 -12.82 -4.67
CA ASP A 151 -16.00 -11.48 -5.21
C ASP A 151 -15.71 -10.46 -4.12
N ALA A 152 -15.10 -9.35 -4.53
CA ALA A 152 -14.92 -8.17 -3.72
C ALA A 152 -15.29 -6.91 -4.51
N VAL A 153 -15.66 -5.87 -3.80
CA VAL A 153 -15.89 -4.53 -4.36
C VAL A 153 -14.66 -3.68 -4.12
N VAL A 154 -14.01 -3.25 -5.20
CA VAL A 154 -12.87 -2.33 -5.15
C VAL A 154 -13.36 -0.93 -5.49
N THR A 155 -13.16 0.01 -4.57
CA THR A 155 -13.40 1.45 -4.79
C THR A 155 -12.04 2.11 -4.99
N LEU A 156 -11.84 2.74 -6.15
CA LEU A 156 -10.63 3.47 -6.51
C LEU A 156 -10.94 4.96 -6.54
N THR A 157 -10.15 5.76 -5.84
CA THR A 157 -10.29 7.21 -5.77
C THR A 157 -9.15 7.89 -6.51
N TYR A 158 -9.49 8.73 -7.47
CA TYR A 158 -8.57 9.47 -8.33
C TYR A 158 -8.61 10.97 -8.02
N GLY A 159 -7.51 11.67 -8.28
CA GLY A 159 -7.40 13.12 -8.05
C GLY A 159 -7.05 13.46 -6.60
N GLY A 160 -7.49 14.62 -6.12
CA GLY A 160 -7.15 15.12 -4.78
C GLY A 160 -6.23 16.34 -4.80
N GLY A 161 -6.06 16.96 -3.63
CA GLY A 161 -5.43 18.28 -3.50
C GLY A 161 -6.31 19.36 -4.12
N GLU A 162 -5.81 20.04 -5.15
CA GLU A 162 -6.55 21.07 -5.90
C GLU A 162 -7.37 20.50 -7.07
N SER A 163 -7.20 19.22 -7.41
CA SER A 163 -7.93 18.55 -8.49
C SER A 163 -9.22 17.87 -7.98
N PRO A 164 -10.29 17.84 -8.79
CA PRO A 164 -11.54 17.18 -8.40
C PRO A 164 -11.32 15.69 -8.16
N THR A 165 -11.89 15.19 -7.07
CA THR A 165 -11.87 13.77 -6.72
C THR A 165 -12.92 13.01 -7.50
N THR A 166 -12.55 11.88 -8.12
CA THR A 166 -13.49 10.97 -8.79
C THR A 166 -13.31 9.56 -8.27
N THR A 167 -14.40 8.81 -8.10
CA THR A 167 -14.36 7.41 -7.64
C THR A 167 -14.85 6.46 -8.72
N THR A 168 -14.15 5.34 -8.91
CA THR A 168 -14.61 4.20 -9.71
C THR A 168 -14.84 3.02 -8.79
N ARG A 169 -16.00 2.35 -8.93
CA ARG A 169 -16.27 1.09 -8.26
C ARG A 169 -16.21 -0.07 -9.23
N LEU A 170 -15.48 -1.11 -8.82
CA LEU A 170 -15.25 -2.33 -9.54
C LEU A 170 -15.78 -3.49 -8.71
N VAL A 171 -16.46 -4.45 -9.33
CA VAL A 171 -16.58 -5.78 -8.76
C VAL A 171 -15.51 -6.66 -9.38
N VAL A 172 -14.76 -7.33 -8.53
CA VAL A 172 -13.65 -8.19 -8.89
C VAL A 172 -14.02 -9.60 -8.52
N GLU A 173 -14.04 -10.49 -9.50
CA GLU A 173 -14.42 -11.89 -9.35
C GLU A 173 -13.16 -12.76 -9.31
N GLN A 174 -13.16 -13.75 -8.42
CA GLN A 174 -12.10 -14.74 -8.27
C GLN A 174 -12.61 -16.15 -8.57
N ALA A 175 -11.76 -17.01 -9.12
CA ALA A 175 -12.05 -18.44 -9.16
C ALA A 175 -11.88 -19.07 -7.77
N ALA A 176 -12.58 -20.18 -7.52
CA ALA A 176 -12.43 -20.96 -6.29
C ALA A 176 -10.99 -21.48 -6.09
N ALA A 177 -10.30 -21.81 -7.17
CA ALA A 177 -8.88 -22.21 -7.15
C ALA A 177 -7.91 -21.02 -7.00
N GLY A 178 -8.42 -19.81 -6.81
CA GLY A 178 -7.64 -18.58 -6.80
C GLY A 178 -7.54 -17.91 -8.18
N GLY A 179 -7.11 -16.65 -8.17
CA GLY A 179 -6.89 -15.85 -9.36
C GLY A 179 -8.16 -15.14 -9.87
N ILE A 180 -7.95 -13.90 -10.32
CA ILE A 180 -8.99 -13.00 -10.79
C ILE A 180 -9.46 -13.43 -12.18
N THR A 181 -10.77 -13.57 -12.32
CA THR A 181 -11.47 -14.00 -13.55
C THR A 181 -12.24 -12.87 -14.21
N GLY A 182 -12.52 -11.79 -13.48
CA GLY A 182 -13.30 -10.67 -13.97
C GLY A 182 -13.09 -9.40 -13.16
N ILE A 183 -13.11 -8.25 -13.85
CA ILE A 183 -13.17 -6.92 -13.26
C ILE A 183 -14.26 -6.16 -14.02
N ARG A 184 -15.32 -5.73 -13.34
CA ARG A 184 -16.46 -5.03 -13.96
C ARG A 184 -16.77 -3.74 -13.24
N VAL A 185 -16.96 -2.64 -13.98
CA VAL A 185 -17.44 -1.39 -13.38
C VAL A 185 -18.86 -1.59 -12.89
N THR A 186 -19.17 -1.12 -11.69
CA THR A 186 -20.54 -1.17 -11.13
C THR A 186 -21.04 0.24 -10.83
N GLY A 187 -22.32 0.48 -11.14
CA GLY A 187 -23.01 1.70 -10.69
C GLY A 187 -23.22 1.70 -9.17
N ALA A 188 -23.46 2.88 -8.60
CA ALA A 188 -23.61 3.10 -7.17
C ALA A 188 -24.67 2.20 -6.49
N ALA A 189 -25.74 1.85 -7.20
CA ALA A 189 -26.88 1.10 -6.65
C ALA A 189 -26.63 -0.40 -6.39
N ARG A 190 -25.66 -1.02 -7.07
CA ARG A 190 -25.42 -2.48 -6.97
C ARG A 190 -24.29 -2.85 -6.00
N ALA A 191 -23.58 -1.87 -5.48
CA ALA A 191 -22.33 -2.05 -4.75
C ALA A 191 -22.45 -1.80 -3.24
N GLN A 192 -23.67 -1.74 -2.70
CA GLN A 192 -23.87 -1.47 -1.28
C GLN A 192 -23.49 -2.72 -0.49
N ALA A 193 -22.22 -2.79 -0.11
CA ALA A 193 -21.72 -3.81 0.79
C ALA A 193 -22.40 -3.69 2.16
N PRO A 194 -22.65 -4.80 2.87
CA PRO A 194 -23.22 -4.75 4.20
C PRO A 194 -22.37 -3.87 5.13
N ALA A 195 -23.00 -3.14 6.05
CA ALA A 195 -22.30 -2.19 6.95
C ALA A 195 -21.25 -2.85 7.87
N ALA A 196 -21.29 -4.18 8.01
CA ALA A 196 -20.32 -4.99 8.75
C ALA A 196 -19.33 -5.77 7.85
N ALA A 197 -19.34 -5.52 6.54
CA ALA A 197 -18.46 -6.20 5.60
C ALA A 197 -16.98 -5.92 5.93
N ARG A 198 -16.15 -6.96 5.87
CA ARG A 198 -14.70 -6.80 6.00
C ARG A 198 -14.21 -5.85 4.92
N SER A 199 -13.30 -4.95 5.29
CA SER A 199 -12.64 -4.06 4.34
C SER A 199 -11.16 -3.84 4.64
N VAL A 200 -10.40 -3.61 3.58
CA VAL A 200 -8.98 -3.23 3.62
C VAL A 200 -8.84 -1.98 2.76
N SER A 201 -8.12 -0.97 3.24
CA SER A 201 -7.96 0.31 2.53
C SER A 201 -6.53 0.81 2.58
N GLY A 202 -6.10 1.41 1.48
CA GLY A 202 -4.78 1.99 1.32
C GLY A 202 -4.82 3.42 0.79
N ARG A 203 -3.72 4.14 1.03
CA ARG A 203 -3.47 5.45 0.44
C ARG A 203 -2.05 5.47 -0.13
N THR A 204 -1.90 5.95 -1.35
CA THR A 204 -0.60 6.11 -2.01
C THR A 204 0.31 7.05 -1.21
N GLY A 205 1.57 6.69 -1.06
CA GLY A 205 2.56 7.44 -0.29
C GLY A 205 2.46 7.30 1.24
N ASP A 206 1.49 6.55 1.76
CA ASP A 206 1.41 6.21 3.17
C ASP A 206 2.32 5.03 3.52
N SER A 207 3.21 5.21 4.50
CA SER A 207 4.21 4.21 4.88
C SER A 207 3.63 2.88 5.37
N VAL A 208 2.53 2.90 6.11
CA VAL A 208 1.88 1.66 6.60
C VAL A 208 1.25 0.91 5.44
N THR A 209 0.60 1.63 4.52
CA THR A 209 0.01 1.07 3.30
C THR A 209 1.08 0.44 2.43
N ARG A 210 2.14 1.17 2.08
CA ARG A 210 3.23 0.67 1.23
C ARG A 210 3.87 -0.61 1.79
N VAL A 211 4.07 -0.68 3.11
CA VAL A 211 4.61 -1.88 3.75
C VAL A 211 3.58 -3.02 3.78
N ALA A 212 2.29 -2.73 3.98
CA ALA A 212 1.23 -3.73 3.88
C ALA A 212 1.12 -4.30 2.46
N ASP A 213 1.17 -3.44 1.44
CA ASP A 213 1.10 -3.82 0.03
C ASP A 213 2.30 -4.69 -0.36
N PHE A 214 3.50 -4.35 0.11
CA PHE A 214 4.68 -5.20 -0.04
C PHE A 214 4.51 -6.56 0.63
N TYR A 215 4.19 -6.59 1.93
CA TYR A 215 4.15 -7.85 2.69
C TYR A 215 2.99 -8.75 2.28
N GLY A 216 1.81 -8.21 2.00
CA GLY A 216 0.66 -8.96 1.50
C GLY A 216 0.96 -9.65 0.18
N ALA A 217 1.43 -8.89 -0.82
CA ALA A 217 1.80 -9.46 -2.11
C ALA A 217 2.99 -10.43 -2.04
N TYR A 218 3.91 -10.21 -1.09
CA TYR A 218 5.05 -11.10 -0.86
C TYR A 218 4.61 -12.42 -0.22
N VAL A 219 3.69 -12.38 0.74
CA VAL A 219 3.08 -13.55 1.36
C VAL A 219 2.32 -14.38 0.32
N ASP A 220 1.51 -13.75 -0.52
CA ASP A 220 0.81 -14.41 -1.63
C ASP A 220 1.78 -15.06 -2.63
N ALA A 221 2.90 -14.39 -2.93
CA ALA A 221 3.93 -14.93 -3.82
C ALA A 221 4.56 -16.20 -3.24
N GLU A 222 4.87 -16.22 -1.95
CA GLU A 222 5.50 -17.37 -1.29
C GLU A 222 4.53 -18.54 -1.04
N ASP A 223 3.23 -18.28 -0.88
CA ASP A 223 2.19 -19.31 -0.63
C ASP A 223 1.35 -19.66 -1.87
N ALA A 224 1.86 -19.38 -3.07
CA ALA A 224 1.07 -19.61 -4.28
C ALA A 224 0.71 -21.11 -4.42
N PRO A 225 -0.51 -21.46 -4.90
CA PRO A 225 -0.96 -22.86 -4.97
C PRO A 225 -0.07 -23.80 -5.80
N ALA A 226 0.69 -23.25 -6.75
CA ALA A 226 1.63 -23.99 -7.59
C ALA A 226 3.06 -24.05 -7.01
N GLY A 227 3.24 -23.59 -5.77
CA GLY A 227 4.54 -23.31 -5.14
C GLY A 227 4.98 -21.85 -5.31
N PRO A 228 6.03 -21.41 -4.57
CA PRO A 228 6.45 -20.01 -4.54
C PRO A 228 6.69 -19.39 -5.92
N ASP A 229 6.09 -18.24 -6.17
CA ASP A 229 6.31 -17.42 -7.36
C ASP A 229 7.57 -16.58 -7.21
N SER A 230 8.72 -17.22 -7.46
CA SER A 230 10.04 -16.58 -7.39
C SER A 230 10.18 -15.35 -8.30
N ALA A 231 9.41 -15.27 -9.39
CA ALA A 231 9.46 -14.12 -10.31
C ALA A 231 8.76 -12.91 -9.68
N LEU A 232 7.59 -13.11 -9.07
CA LEU A 232 6.90 -12.07 -8.32
C LEU A 232 7.70 -11.65 -7.07
N ALA A 233 8.16 -12.61 -6.26
CA ALA A 233 8.97 -12.32 -5.08
C ALA A 233 10.22 -11.49 -5.42
N LYS A 234 10.90 -11.82 -6.52
CA LYS A 234 12.04 -11.04 -7.03
C LYS A 234 11.63 -9.64 -7.48
N ALA A 235 10.51 -9.49 -8.18
CA ALA A 235 10.02 -8.18 -8.64
C ALA A 235 9.62 -7.29 -7.47
N LEU A 236 8.96 -7.84 -6.44
CA LEU A 236 8.61 -7.15 -5.20
C LEU A 236 9.86 -6.67 -4.47
N ARG A 237 10.84 -7.57 -4.25
CA ARG A 237 12.11 -7.21 -3.60
C ARG A 237 12.85 -6.10 -4.35
N ALA A 238 12.87 -6.15 -5.69
CA ALA A 238 13.53 -5.13 -6.51
C ALA A 238 12.80 -3.77 -6.51
N HIS A 239 11.50 -3.76 -6.25
CA HIS A 239 10.70 -2.53 -6.23
C HIS A 239 10.68 -1.87 -4.86
N TYR A 240 10.45 -2.64 -3.79
CA TYR A 240 10.24 -2.12 -2.45
C TYR A 240 11.50 -1.98 -1.62
N LEU A 241 12.55 -2.76 -1.91
CA LEU A 241 13.79 -2.70 -1.15
C LEU A 241 14.82 -1.81 -1.85
N THR A 242 15.58 -1.08 -1.06
CA THR A 242 16.83 -0.51 -1.56
C THR A 242 17.80 -1.63 -1.98
N PRO A 243 18.65 -1.43 -3.01
CA PRO A 243 19.62 -2.45 -3.43
C PRO A 243 20.51 -2.93 -2.27
N ALA A 244 20.95 -2.02 -1.42
CA ALA A 244 21.74 -2.34 -0.23
C ALA A 244 20.97 -3.18 0.80
N CYS A 245 19.66 -2.98 0.96
CA CYS A 245 18.83 -3.82 1.82
C CYS A 245 18.71 -5.24 1.22
N ALA A 246 18.40 -5.33 -0.07
CA ALA A 246 18.28 -6.61 -0.77
C ALA A 246 19.56 -7.45 -0.68
N GLU A 247 20.74 -6.84 -0.85
CA GLU A 247 22.03 -7.52 -0.70
C GLU A 247 22.27 -8.03 0.73
N ARG A 248 21.93 -7.23 1.74
CA ARG A 248 22.06 -7.65 3.15
C ARG A 248 21.13 -8.80 3.49
N LEU A 249 19.89 -8.78 2.98
CA LEU A 249 18.97 -9.89 3.15
C LEU A 249 19.51 -11.15 2.48
N ALA A 250 19.95 -11.08 1.23
CA ALA A 250 20.52 -12.23 0.52
C ALA A 250 21.76 -12.81 1.23
N ALA A 251 22.62 -11.96 1.82
CA ALA A 251 23.75 -12.42 2.62
C ALA A 251 23.32 -13.13 3.91
N TRP A 252 22.30 -12.59 4.57
CA TRP A 252 21.74 -13.20 5.77
C TRP A 252 21.04 -14.52 5.47
N GLU A 253 20.26 -14.60 4.39
CA GLU A 253 19.55 -15.81 3.94
C GLU A 253 20.51 -16.96 3.67
N ARG A 254 21.64 -16.70 3.00
CA ARG A 254 22.71 -17.70 2.77
C ARG A 254 23.26 -18.28 4.07
N THR A 255 23.29 -17.48 5.14
CA THR A 255 23.82 -17.90 6.44
C THR A 255 22.78 -18.64 7.27
N ASN A 256 21.50 -18.25 7.18
CA ASN A 256 20.45 -18.71 8.09
C ASN A 256 19.54 -19.78 7.48
N GLY A 257 19.49 -19.89 6.15
CA GLY A 257 18.64 -20.86 5.44
C GLY A 257 17.15 -20.66 5.68
N VAL A 258 16.72 -19.40 5.85
CA VAL A 258 15.32 -18.98 6.03
C VAL A 258 15.09 -17.68 5.24
N ASP A 259 13.84 -17.35 4.93
CA ASP A 259 13.50 -16.13 4.18
C ASP A 259 13.85 -14.87 4.99
N GLY A 260 14.55 -13.92 4.37
CA GLY A 260 15.04 -12.69 4.99
C GLY A 260 13.98 -11.61 5.19
N VAL A 261 12.95 -11.57 4.35
CA VAL A 261 11.83 -10.63 4.42
C VAL A 261 10.87 -11.02 5.54
N LEU A 262 10.51 -12.31 5.59
CA LEU A 262 9.63 -12.90 6.60
C LEU A 262 10.36 -13.21 7.92
N ARG A 263 11.69 -13.35 7.87
CA ARG A 263 12.56 -13.84 8.95
C ARG A 263 12.09 -15.19 9.51
N ALA A 264 11.57 -16.05 8.63
CA ALA A 264 10.92 -17.32 8.95
C ALA A 264 11.13 -18.37 7.84
N ARG A 265 10.88 -19.65 8.15
CA ARG A 265 10.92 -20.76 7.19
C ARG A 265 9.60 -20.97 6.45
N ASN A 266 8.51 -20.58 7.10
CA ASN A 266 7.15 -20.80 6.62
C ASN A 266 6.52 -19.45 6.29
N VAL A 267 5.42 -19.48 5.56
CA VAL A 267 4.61 -18.29 5.26
C VAL A 267 3.64 -18.03 6.42
N PRO A 268 3.42 -16.78 6.86
CA PRO A 268 2.41 -16.48 7.86
C PRO A 268 0.99 -16.73 7.35
N VAL A 269 0.10 -17.13 8.27
CA VAL A 269 -1.34 -17.21 8.01
C VAL A 269 -2.00 -15.85 8.19
N ASP A 270 -1.50 -15.05 9.14
CA ASP A 270 -1.97 -13.71 9.43
C ASP A 270 -0.81 -12.74 9.45
N TRP A 271 -1.09 -11.52 9.03
CA TRP A 271 -0.15 -10.43 9.19
C TRP A 271 -0.86 -9.12 9.54
N THR A 272 -0.20 -8.31 10.36
CA THR A 272 -0.66 -6.96 10.71
C THR A 272 0.50 -6.00 10.56
N VAL A 273 0.27 -4.91 9.82
CA VAL A 273 1.19 -3.80 9.68
C VAL A 273 0.65 -2.60 10.45
N THR A 274 1.46 -2.04 11.35
CA THR A 274 1.12 -0.85 12.13
C THR A 274 2.22 0.19 12.02
N GLU A 275 1.91 1.43 12.39
CA GLU A 275 2.95 2.43 12.66
C GLU A 275 4.02 1.87 13.61
N GLY A 276 5.29 2.20 13.32
CA GLY A 276 6.41 1.83 14.17
C GLY A 276 6.57 2.76 15.36
N ALA A 277 7.46 2.39 16.27
CA ALA A 277 7.73 3.17 17.48
C ALA A 277 8.47 4.49 17.20
N ARG A 278 9.08 4.64 16.02
CA ARG A 278 9.85 5.82 15.61
C ARG A 278 9.45 6.27 14.22
N THR A 279 9.68 7.55 13.92
CA THR A 279 9.50 8.09 12.57
C THR A 279 10.36 7.33 11.57
N GLY A 280 9.77 6.94 10.44
CA GLY A 280 10.44 6.11 9.43
C GLY A 280 10.49 4.62 9.77
N GLU A 281 9.88 4.18 10.88
CA GLU A 281 9.70 2.77 11.18
C GLU A 281 8.24 2.35 11.04
N VAL A 282 8.04 1.13 10.54
CA VAL A 282 6.76 0.42 10.48
C VAL A 282 6.95 -0.91 11.18
N ALA A 283 5.95 -1.36 11.95
CA ALA A 283 5.99 -2.66 12.60
C ALA A 283 5.15 -3.66 11.81
N VAL A 284 5.70 -4.84 11.58
CA VAL A 284 5.00 -5.97 10.93
C VAL A 284 4.93 -7.11 11.92
N THR A 285 3.73 -7.60 12.20
CA THR A 285 3.50 -8.77 13.05
C THR A 285 3.00 -9.90 12.18
N HIS A 286 3.73 -11.01 12.16
CA HIS A 286 3.35 -12.24 11.48
C HIS A 286 2.83 -13.24 12.51
N ALA A 287 1.75 -13.94 12.20
CA ALA A 287 1.31 -15.12 12.92
C ALA A 287 1.50 -16.35 12.03
N PHE A 288 2.12 -17.39 12.58
CA PHE A 288 2.39 -18.66 11.93
C PHE A 288 1.63 -19.78 12.64
N GLY A 289 1.16 -20.76 11.87
CA GLY A 289 0.35 -21.87 12.39
C GLY A 289 -1.10 -21.49 12.65
N GLY A 290 -1.87 -22.42 13.20
CA GLY A 290 -3.31 -22.29 13.41
C GLY A 290 -4.00 -23.66 13.43
N GLY A 291 -5.25 -23.72 13.89
CA GLY A 291 -5.98 -24.97 14.10
C GLY A 291 -5.49 -25.72 15.34
N GLU A 292 -4.94 -26.92 15.17
CA GLU A 292 -4.44 -27.77 16.27
C GLU A 292 -3.01 -27.42 16.72
N SER A 293 -2.28 -26.61 15.95
CA SER A 293 -0.93 -26.15 16.31
C SER A 293 -0.96 -24.77 16.98
N PRO A 294 -0.06 -24.50 17.95
CA PRO A 294 0.00 -23.21 18.61
C PRO A 294 0.39 -22.11 17.61
N THR A 295 -0.32 -20.99 17.67
CA THR A 295 0.02 -19.80 16.91
C THR A 295 1.32 -19.19 17.45
N VAL A 296 2.33 -19.07 16.60
CA VAL A 296 3.60 -18.41 16.92
C VAL A 296 3.61 -17.06 16.24
N THR A 297 3.90 -15.98 16.98
CA THR A 297 4.00 -14.64 16.39
C THR A 297 5.45 -14.17 16.29
N THR A 298 5.77 -13.48 15.19
CA THR A 298 7.05 -12.78 15.02
C THR A 298 6.77 -11.31 14.77
N ARG A 299 7.49 -10.44 15.48
CA ARG A 299 7.41 -8.99 15.27
C ARG A 299 8.68 -8.48 14.58
N LEU A 300 8.49 -7.82 13.46
CA LEU A 300 9.50 -7.17 12.66
C LEU A 300 9.39 -5.65 12.79
N VAL A 301 10.52 -4.99 12.65
CA VAL A 301 10.65 -3.56 12.45
C VAL A 301 11.21 -3.36 11.05
N VAL A 302 10.46 -2.63 10.24
CA VAL A 302 10.80 -2.25 8.86
C VAL A 302 11.17 -0.77 8.88
N VAL A 303 12.36 -0.46 8.39
CA VAL A 303 12.89 0.91 8.34
C VAL A 303 12.80 1.42 6.91
N LEU A 304 12.24 2.61 6.72
CA LEU A 304 12.00 3.20 5.42
C LEU A 304 12.93 4.38 5.16
N GLU A 305 13.36 4.53 3.91
CA GLU A 305 14.04 5.72 3.41
C GLU A 305 13.05 6.90 3.43
N PRO A 306 13.33 8.01 4.13
CA PRO A 306 12.35 9.08 4.31
C PRO A 306 11.84 9.75 3.03
N THR A 307 12.59 9.67 1.93
CA THR A 307 12.20 10.31 0.67
C THR A 307 11.42 9.40 -0.26
N SER A 308 11.91 8.18 -0.50
CA SER A 308 11.27 7.26 -1.45
C SER A 308 10.26 6.33 -0.79
N GLY A 309 10.32 6.15 0.53
CA GLY A 309 9.53 5.14 1.22
C GLY A 309 10.04 3.71 1.00
N ASP A 310 11.22 3.53 0.37
CA ASP A 310 11.79 2.22 0.15
C ASP A 310 12.33 1.61 1.45
N VAL A 311 12.25 0.30 1.57
CA VAL A 311 12.73 -0.43 2.72
C VAL A 311 14.26 -0.42 2.71
N THR A 312 14.82 0.15 3.76
CA THR A 312 16.27 0.21 4.00
C THR A 312 16.72 -0.90 4.94
N ASP A 313 15.87 -1.39 5.85
CA ASP A 313 16.20 -2.46 6.79
C ASP A 313 14.97 -3.24 7.25
N ILE A 314 15.14 -4.54 7.51
CA ILE A 314 14.12 -5.41 8.10
C ILE A 314 14.79 -6.19 9.23
N ARG A 315 14.29 -6.08 10.45
CA ARG A 315 14.88 -6.74 11.63
C ARG A 315 13.82 -7.21 12.61
N ARG A 316 14.14 -8.24 13.40
CA ARG A 316 13.25 -8.63 14.52
C ARG A 316 13.22 -7.53 15.58
N ALA A 317 12.07 -7.29 16.18
CA ALA A 317 11.94 -6.40 17.32
C ALA A 317 12.73 -6.95 18.51
N VAL A 318 13.46 -6.08 19.20
CA VAL A 318 14.23 -6.47 20.41
C VAL A 318 13.24 -6.87 21.50
N GLY A 319 13.39 -8.10 22.03
CA GLY A 319 12.56 -8.63 23.12
C GLY A 319 11.51 -9.68 22.72
N ALA A 320 11.36 -10.00 21.43
CA ALA A 320 10.55 -11.14 21.00
C ALA A 320 11.34 -12.45 21.24
N ARG A 321 11.04 -13.14 22.34
CA ARG A 321 11.46 -14.53 22.60
C ARG A 321 10.26 -15.44 22.45
#